data_AF-A0A4S2MCK1-F1
#
_entry.id   AF-A0A4S2MCK1-F1
#
_cell.length_a   1.000
_cell.length_b   1.000
_cell.length_c   1.000
_cell.angle_alpha   90.00
_cell.angle_beta   90.00
_cell.angle_gamma   90.00
#
_symmetry.space_group_name_H-M   'P 1'
#
loop_
_entity.id
_entity.type
_entity.pdbx_description
1 polymer ?
#
loop_
_entity_poly.entity_id
_entity_poly.type
_entity_poly.pdbx_seq_one_letter_code
_entity_poly.pdbx_strand_id
1 'polypeptide(L)'
;MNISGFELVQPVSSAFCRNGYCSAIIPLCFAGISAGCARNRSTFGWRHFSFGEHVCHACFESLSQQNKYQGDDSVWRHRMSAWRRERLRMCSVSGRQSAPTASDFLASQLLPWWLQCTECGRWRQLPPRTPIGAPDSYFHPERFTCKEVVKLCGDPCSWPTDERTTLVLSRHRDFLASIQSHAWLQAVPSHETLSTYGVDLTGLSVDPLPGFPMEGHALKDQSIFKSS
;
A
#
# COMPACT_ATOMS: atom_id res chain seq x y z
N MET A 1 6.36 13.93 6.67
CA MET A 1 6.52 13.13 7.90
C MET A 1 7.87 12.44 7.82
N ASN A 2 8.81 12.87 8.67
CA ASN A 2 10.16 12.31 8.75
C ASN A 2 10.10 10.85 9.19
N ILE A 3 10.70 9.96 8.40
CA ILE A 3 11.01 8.58 8.81
C ILE A 3 12.54 8.50 8.88
N SER A 4 13.11 9.18 9.86
CA SER A 4 14.52 9.07 10.21
C SER A 4 14.64 9.16 11.72
N GLY A 5 15.16 8.09 12.33
CA GLY A 5 15.81 8.14 13.64
C GLY A 5 14.93 8.09 14.89
N PHE A 6 14.13 7.03 15.08
CA PHE A 6 13.71 6.64 16.44
C PHE A 6 14.04 5.17 16.69
N GLU A 7 15.32 4.91 16.99
CA GLU A 7 15.67 3.79 17.88
C GLU A 7 15.15 4.14 19.28
N LEU A 8 13.95 3.66 19.60
CA LEU A 8 13.48 3.65 20.97
C LEU A 8 14.08 2.43 21.65
N VAL A 9 15.13 2.67 22.45
CA VAL A 9 15.67 1.72 23.41
C VAL A 9 14.60 1.47 24.48
N GLN A 10 13.75 0.46 24.26
CA GLN A 10 12.96 -0.17 25.32
C GLN A 10 13.04 -1.69 25.16
N PRO A 11 13.16 -2.46 26.26
CA PRO A 11 13.19 -3.91 26.23
C PRO A 11 11.75 -4.40 26.06
N VAL A 12 11.15 -4.13 24.90
CA VAL A 12 9.83 -4.66 24.56
C VAL A 12 10.11 -5.99 23.87
N SER A 13 9.59 -7.09 24.41
CA SER A 13 9.57 -8.38 23.75
C SER A 13 8.65 -8.31 22.53
N SER A 14 9.06 -7.60 21.47
CA SER A 14 8.35 -7.60 20.20
C SER A 14 8.43 -9.02 19.66
N ALA A 15 7.30 -9.72 19.57
CA ALA A 15 7.31 -10.97 18.83
C ALA A 15 7.62 -10.66 17.37
N PHE A 16 8.64 -11.32 16.87
CA PHE A 16 9.01 -11.28 15.46
C PHE A 16 7.88 -11.81 14.59
N CYS A 17 7.92 -11.43 13.32
CA CYS A 17 7.05 -12.03 12.32
C CYS A 17 7.25 -13.55 12.31
N ARG A 18 6.15 -14.31 12.26
CA ARG A 18 6.20 -15.79 12.23
C ARG A 18 6.67 -16.34 10.87
N ASN A 19 6.78 -15.49 9.85
CA ASN A 19 7.28 -15.90 8.55
C ASN A 19 8.79 -16.17 8.65
N GLY A 20 9.23 -17.35 8.21
CA GLY A 20 10.63 -17.80 8.30
C GLY A 20 11.62 -16.90 7.55
N TYR A 21 11.15 -16.10 6.58
CA TYR A 21 11.99 -15.15 5.86
C TYR A 21 12.18 -13.82 6.61
N CYS A 22 11.39 -13.51 7.65
CA CYS A 22 11.39 -12.22 8.35
C CYS A 22 12.05 -12.25 9.74
N SER A 23 12.78 -13.31 10.07
CA SER A 23 13.39 -13.49 11.40
C SER A 23 14.36 -12.39 11.81
N ALA A 24 15.01 -11.72 10.86
CA ALA A 24 15.97 -10.65 11.09
C ALA A 24 15.36 -9.23 11.03
N ILE A 25 14.05 -9.10 10.83
CA ILE A 25 13.40 -7.79 10.65
C ILE A 25 12.52 -7.47 11.84
N ILE A 26 12.73 -6.29 12.43
CA ILE A 26 11.80 -5.73 13.42
C ILE A 26 10.55 -5.24 12.68
N PRO A 27 9.36 -5.83 12.90
CA PRO A 27 8.18 -5.45 12.14
C PRO A 27 7.73 -4.02 12.47
N LEU A 28 7.41 -3.26 11.43
CA LEU A 28 6.80 -1.94 11.54
C LEU A 28 5.45 -1.95 10.83
N CYS A 29 4.41 -1.44 11.50
CA CYS A 29 3.09 -1.32 10.89
C CYS A 29 3.07 -0.19 9.85
N PHE A 30 2.91 -0.53 8.57
CA PHE A 30 2.79 0.48 7.50
C PHE A 30 1.42 1.16 7.45
N ALA A 31 0.35 0.49 7.90
CA ALA A 31 -1.02 0.99 7.72
C ALA A 31 -1.36 2.22 8.59
N GLY A 32 -1.06 2.17 9.90
CA GLY A 32 -1.30 3.31 10.79
C GLY A 32 -2.77 3.78 10.93
N ILE A 33 -3.75 2.93 10.59
CA ILE A 33 -5.16 3.34 10.44
C ILE A 33 -6.01 3.28 11.72
N SER A 34 -5.57 2.54 12.74
CA SER A 34 -6.25 2.42 14.03
C SER A 34 -5.64 3.37 15.05
N ALA A 35 -6.45 3.98 15.91
CA ALA A 35 -5.97 4.75 17.06
C ALA A 35 -5.09 3.88 17.98
N GLY A 36 -5.37 2.58 18.05
CA GLY A 36 -4.55 1.59 18.77
C GLY A 36 -3.37 1.03 17.96
N CYS A 37 -2.92 1.70 16.89
CA CYS A 37 -1.81 1.22 16.08
C CYS A 37 -0.54 1.03 16.94
N ALA A 38 -0.03 -0.20 16.95
CA ALA A 38 1.14 -0.56 17.74
C ALA A 38 2.45 0.05 17.20
N ARG A 39 2.46 0.60 15.97
CA ARG A 39 3.68 1.05 15.27
C ARG A 39 4.68 -0.09 15.15
N ASN A 40 5.77 -0.09 15.92
CA ASN A 40 6.78 -1.15 16.02
C ASN A 40 6.72 -1.91 17.37
N ARG A 41 5.69 -1.68 18.20
CA ARG A 41 5.59 -2.18 19.57
C ARG A 41 4.65 -3.38 19.72
N SER A 42 4.12 -3.93 18.63
CA SER A 42 3.22 -5.08 18.73
C SER A 42 4.00 -6.30 19.20
N THR A 43 3.51 -6.96 20.24
CA THR A 43 4.11 -8.17 20.79
C THR A 43 3.46 -9.45 20.24
N PHE A 44 2.44 -9.34 19.40
CA PHE A 44 1.80 -10.46 18.73
C PHE A 44 1.00 -10.01 17.49
N GLY A 45 0.48 -10.98 16.74
CA GLY A 45 -0.57 -10.77 15.75
C GLY A 45 -0.15 -9.96 14.53
N TRP A 46 1.14 -9.91 14.22
CA TRP A 46 1.64 -9.32 12.97
C TRP A 46 1.07 -10.05 11.76
N ARG A 47 0.49 -9.28 10.84
CA ARG A 47 0.12 -9.74 9.50
C ARG A 47 1.26 -9.40 8.56
N HIS A 48 1.91 -10.45 8.07
CA HIS A 48 2.99 -10.37 7.08
C HIS A 48 2.43 -10.04 5.71
N PHE A 49 3.15 -9.27 4.88
CA PHE A 49 2.76 -9.01 3.49
C PHE A 49 3.90 -9.39 2.56
N SER A 50 5.07 -8.84 2.82
CA SER A 50 6.31 -9.15 2.14
C SER A 50 7.49 -8.87 3.08
N PHE A 51 8.72 -9.04 2.59
CA PHE A 51 9.93 -8.80 3.35
C PHE A 51 9.98 -7.35 3.89
N GLY A 52 9.82 -7.20 5.21
CA GLY A 52 9.82 -5.90 5.88
C GLY A 52 8.50 -5.13 5.80
N GLU A 53 7.43 -5.73 5.27
CA GLU A 53 6.11 -5.12 5.18
C GLU A 53 5.12 -5.86 6.07
N HIS A 54 4.66 -5.17 7.12
CA HIS A 54 3.82 -5.77 8.15
C HIS A 54 2.68 -4.84 8.57
N VAL A 55 1.60 -5.44 9.06
CA VAL A 55 0.49 -4.71 9.69
C VAL A 55 0.26 -5.26 11.09
N CYS A 56 0.18 -4.36 12.08
CA CYS A 56 -0.11 -4.78 13.46
C CYS A 56 -1.56 -5.27 13.59
N HIS A 57 -1.80 -6.11 14.60
CA HIS A 57 -3.11 -6.70 14.85
C HIS A 57 -4.24 -5.67 14.94
N ALA A 58 -4.04 -4.58 15.68
CA ALA A 58 -5.05 -3.53 15.87
C ALA A 58 -5.48 -2.84 14.57
N CYS A 59 -4.55 -2.58 13.65
CA CYS A 59 -4.88 -2.01 12.33
C CYS A 59 -5.65 -3.02 11.48
N PHE A 60 -5.25 -4.29 11.51
CA PHE A 60 -5.94 -5.33 10.74
C PHE A 60 -7.36 -5.60 11.26
N GLU A 61 -7.52 -5.74 12.57
CA GLU A 61 -8.81 -5.90 13.26
C GLU A 61 -9.77 -4.73 12.99
N SER A 62 -9.25 -3.50 12.88
CA SER A 62 -10.08 -2.33 12.59
C SER A 62 -10.86 -2.44 11.27
N LEU A 63 -10.37 -3.25 10.33
CA LEU A 63 -11.01 -3.54 9.04
C LEU A 63 -11.89 -4.80 9.08
N SER A 64 -11.82 -5.61 10.13
CA SER A 64 -12.59 -6.85 10.26
C SER A 64 -14.04 -6.56 10.63
N GLN A 65 -14.97 -7.30 10.02
CA GLN A 65 -16.42 -7.15 10.19
C GLN A 65 -16.95 -7.61 11.56
N GLN A 66 -16.10 -8.17 12.41
CA GLN A 66 -16.51 -8.88 13.63
C GLN A 66 -16.90 -7.95 14.80
N ASN A 67 -16.64 -6.65 14.72
CA ASN A 67 -16.91 -5.72 15.82
C ASN A 67 -18.16 -4.87 15.58
N LYS A 68 -19.34 -5.50 15.63
CA LYS A 68 -20.67 -4.85 15.48
C LYS A 68 -20.96 -3.77 16.54
N TYR A 69 -20.19 -3.74 17.64
CA TYR A 69 -20.39 -2.83 18.78
C TYR A 69 -19.54 -1.56 18.75
N GLN A 70 -18.52 -1.51 17.88
CA GLN A 70 -17.87 -0.24 17.55
C GLN A 70 -18.60 0.30 16.35
N GLY A 71 -19.37 1.38 16.55
CA GLY A 71 -20.19 2.03 15.53
C GLY A 71 -19.54 2.07 14.16
N ASP A 72 -20.37 2.04 13.13
CA ASP A 72 -20.09 1.95 11.70
C ASP A 72 -19.17 3.06 11.12
N ASP A 73 -18.47 3.78 11.97
CA ASP A 73 -17.96 5.14 11.76
C ASP A 73 -16.45 5.19 11.47
N SER A 74 -15.82 4.05 11.19
CA SER A 74 -14.43 4.08 10.73
C SER A 74 -14.41 4.39 9.23
N VAL A 75 -13.84 5.55 8.86
CA VAL A 75 -13.61 5.96 7.47
C VAL A 75 -12.94 4.85 6.64
N TRP A 76 -12.09 4.04 7.28
CA TRP A 76 -11.38 2.94 6.64
C TRP A 76 -12.26 1.74 6.29
N ARG A 77 -13.23 1.35 7.14
CA ARG A 77 -14.22 0.32 6.79
C ARG A 77 -15.12 0.76 5.65
N HIS A 78 -15.53 2.03 5.64
CA HIS A 78 -16.32 2.58 4.55
C HIS A 78 -15.53 2.52 3.23
N ARG A 79 -14.26 2.98 3.24
CA ARG A 79 -13.35 2.88 2.08
C ARG A 79 -13.16 1.44 1.62
N MET A 80 -12.92 0.50 2.55
CA MET A 80 -12.77 -0.91 2.23
C MET A 80 -14.04 -1.49 1.61
N SER A 81 -15.22 -1.15 2.13
CA SER A 81 -16.49 -1.63 1.61
C SER A 81 -16.78 -1.08 0.20
N ALA A 82 -16.50 0.21 -0.03
CA ALA A 82 -16.62 0.82 -1.34
C ALA A 82 -15.65 0.20 -2.36
N TRP A 83 -14.37 0.08 -1.99
CA TRP A 83 -13.35 -0.57 -2.79
C TRP A 83 -13.71 -2.02 -3.12
N ARG A 84 -14.19 -2.79 -2.14
CA ARG A 84 -14.58 -4.19 -2.35
C ARG A 84 -15.70 -4.31 -3.38
N ARG A 85 -16.70 -3.42 -3.34
CA ARG A 85 -17.80 -3.42 -4.32
C ARG A 85 -17.29 -3.15 -5.73
N GLU A 86 -16.45 -2.14 -5.90
CA GLU A 86 -15.90 -1.79 -7.21
C GLU A 86 -15.00 -2.90 -7.76
N ARG A 87 -14.14 -3.47 -6.90
CA ARG A 87 -13.30 -4.60 -7.27
C ARG A 87 -14.12 -5.79 -7.75
N LEU A 88 -15.16 -6.18 -7.01
CA LEU A 88 -16.04 -7.28 -7.39
C LEU A 88 -16.79 -7.02 -8.70
N ARG A 89 -17.15 -5.77 -8.99
CA ARG A 89 -17.79 -5.38 -10.26
C ARG A 89 -16.89 -5.69 -11.45
N MET A 90 -15.60 -5.41 -11.31
CA MET A 90 -14.58 -5.57 -12.35
C MET A 90 -13.90 -6.96 -12.35
N CYS A 91 -14.23 -7.83 -11.40
CA CYS A 91 -13.78 -9.22 -11.40
C CYS A 91 -14.57 -10.07 -12.39
N SER A 92 -13.90 -11.10 -12.91
CA SER A 92 -14.48 -12.20 -13.68
C SER A 92 -15.60 -12.89 -12.90
N VAL A 93 -16.47 -13.62 -13.61
CA VAL A 93 -17.56 -14.38 -12.96
C VAL A 93 -17.03 -15.34 -11.90
N SER A 94 -15.88 -15.98 -12.16
CA SER A 94 -15.19 -16.85 -11.20
C SER A 94 -14.59 -16.06 -10.03
N GLY A 95 -13.99 -14.90 -10.30
CA GLY A 95 -13.41 -14.02 -9.27
C GLY A 95 -14.46 -13.46 -8.31
N ARG A 96 -15.69 -13.23 -8.76
CA ARG A 96 -16.81 -12.77 -7.92
C ARG A 96 -17.18 -13.75 -6.80
N GLN A 97 -16.80 -15.02 -6.93
CA GLN A 97 -17.05 -16.04 -5.90
C GLN A 97 -16.07 -15.93 -4.72
N SER A 98 -14.92 -15.28 -4.90
CA SER A 98 -13.92 -15.06 -3.86
C SER A 98 -13.91 -13.60 -3.42
N ALA A 99 -14.39 -13.33 -2.21
CA ALA A 99 -14.48 -11.96 -1.71
C ALA A 99 -13.08 -11.37 -1.43
N PRO A 100 -12.76 -10.16 -1.94
CA PRO A 100 -11.54 -9.43 -1.61
C PRO A 100 -11.30 -9.31 -0.09
N THR A 101 -10.09 -9.62 0.34
CA THR A 101 -9.72 -9.65 1.76
C THR A 101 -9.31 -8.29 2.31
N ALA A 102 -9.18 -8.16 3.63
CA ALA A 102 -8.58 -6.98 4.25
C ALA A 102 -7.10 -6.84 3.86
N SER A 103 -6.39 -7.95 3.69
CA SER A 103 -5.01 -7.93 3.19
C SER A 103 -4.95 -7.33 1.79
N ASP A 104 -5.83 -7.74 0.89
CA ASP A 104 -5.87 -7.19 -0.46
C ASP A 104 -6.12 -5.66 -0.45
N PHE A 105 -7.07 -5.20 0.37
CA PHE A 105 -7.34 -3.77 0.51
C PHE A 105 -6.11 -3.01 1.03
N LEU A 106 -5.46 -3.51 2.08
CA LEU A 106 -4.27 -2.90 2.66
C LEU A 106 -3.11 -2.86 1.65
N ALA A 107 -2.92 -3.93 0.88
CA ALA A 107 -1.90 -4.00 -0.16
C ALA A 107 -2.14 -2.97 -1.27
N SER A 108 -3.38 -2.89 -1.78
CA SER A 108 -3.71 -1.99 -2.88
C SER A 108 -3.74 -0.51 -2.49
N GLN A 109 -4.13 -0.19 -1.26
CA GLN A 109 -4.49 1.19 -0.86
C GLN A 109 -3.49 1.86 0.06
N LEU A 110 -2.67 1.08 0.78
CA LEU A 110 -1.86 1.59 1.89
C LEU A 110 -0.40 1.18 1.84
N LEU A 111 -0.02 0.19 1.02
CA LEU A 111 1.40 -0.08 0.82
C LEU A 111 2.08 1.17 0.23
N PRO A 112 3.21 1.60 0.82
CA PRO A 112 3.96 2.73 0.28
C PRO A 112 4.52 2.42 -1.10
N TRP A 113 4.54 3.43 -1.97
CA TRP A 113 5.22 3.33 -3.25
C TRP A 113 6.73 3.42 -3.09
N TRP A 114 7.44 2.79 -4.01
CA TRP A 114 8.89 2.84 -4.12
C TRP A 114 9.28 3.29 -5.53
N LEU A 115 10.23 4.21 -5.63
CA LEU A 115 10.81 4.62 -6.91
C LEU A 115 12.33 4.57 -6.85
N GLN A 116 12.94 4.25 -8.00
CA GLN A 116 14.38 4.25 -8.18
C GLN A 116 14.84 5.64 -8.67
N CYS A 117 15.80 6.24 -7.98
CA CYS A 117 16.40 7.50 -8.38
C CYS A 117 17.14 7.36 -9.71
N THR A 118 16.86 8.24 -10.67
CA THR A 118 17.52 8.23 -11.99
C THR A 118 18.96 8.74 -11.95
N GLU A 119 19.34 9.53 -10.95
CA GLU A 119 20.72 10.04 -10.80
C GLU A 119 21.67 9.02 -10.15
N CYS A 120 21.23 8.30 -9.13
CA CYS A 120 22.10 7.43 -8.32
C CYS A 120 21.69 5.95 -8.26
N GLY A 121 20.56 5.58 -8.85
CA GLY A 121 20.05 4.20 -8.89
C GLY A 121 19.52 3.66 -7.57
N ARG A 122 19.49 4.45 -6.49
CA ARG A 122 18.99 4.02 -5.18
C ARG A 122 17.47 4.08 -5.13
N TRP A 123 16.85 3.08 -4.48
CA TRP A 123 15.42 3.06 -4.25
C TRP A 123 15.04 3.89 -3.02
N ARG A 124 13.91 4.59 -3.13
CA ARG A 124 13.34 5.40 -2.06
C ARG A 124 11.88 5.05 -1.85
N GLN A 125 11.51 4.82 -0.60
CA GLN A 125 10.11 4.75 -0.21
C GLN A 125 9.54 6.16 -0.26
N LEU A 126 8.40 6.31 -0.91
CA LEU A 126 7.70 7.58 -1.03
C LEU A 126 6.79 7.83 0.17
N PRO A 127 6.55 9.10 0.52
CA PRO A 127 5.51 9.44 1.47
C PRO A 127 4.14 8.87 1.07
N PRO A 128 3.26 8.56 2.04
CA PRO A 128 1.90 8.13 1.72
C PRO A 128 1.17 9.19 0.88
N ARG A 129 0.36 8.73 -0.09
CA ARG A 129 -0.45 9.58 -1.00
C ARG A 129 0.34 10.48 -1.95
N THR A 130 1.64 10.25 -2.13
CA THR A 130 2.38 10.90 -3.21
C THR A 130 1.75 10.55 -4.57
N PRO A 131 1.47 11.53 -5.44
CA PRO A 131 0.91 11.27 -6.76
C PRO A 131 1.97 10.61 -7.65
N ILE A 132 1.69 9.42 -8.18
CA ILE A 132 2.67 8.59 -8.91
C ILE A 132 2.32 8.55 -10.39
N GLY A 133 3.33 8.68 -11.25
CA GLY A 133 3.19 8.36 -12.67
C GLY A 133 2.51 9.42 -13.54
N ALA A 134 2.21 10.62 -13.01
CA ALA A 134 1.82 11.74 -13.85
C ALA A 134 2.99 12.16 -14.75
N PRO A 135 2.81 12.30 -16.09
CA PRO A 135 3.91 12.60 -17.01
C PRO A 135 4.71 13.83 -16.61
N ASP A 136 4.04 14.83 -16.03
CA ASP A 136 4.66 16.09 -15.60
C ASP A 136 5.11 16.10 -14.13
N SER A 137 4.89 15.02 -13.38
CA SER A 137 5.28 14.91 -11.98
C SER A 137 6.75 14.51 -11.83
N TYR A 138 7.42 15.09 -10.84
CA TYR A 138 8.74 14.63 -10.39
C TYR A 138 8.72 13.22 -9.78
N PHE A 139 7.54 12.69 -9.44
CA PHE A 139 7.34 11.31 -9.00
C PHE A 139 6.94 10.37 -10.17
N HIS A 140 7.32 10.73 -11.40
CA HIS A 140 7.31 9.82 -12.54
C HIS A 140 8.58 8.94 -12.52
N PRO A 141 8.51 7.63 -12.82
CA PRO A 141 9.67 6.73 -12.78
C PRO A 141 10.89 7.21 -13.60
N GLU A 142 10.65 7.88 -14.72
CA GLU A 142 11.71 8.41 -15.60
C GLU A 142 12.31 9.75 -15.13
N ARG A 143 11.69 10.44 -14.17
CA ARG A 143 12.10 11.77 -13.70
C ARG A 143 12.51 11.82 -12.23
N PHE A 144 12.18 10.77 -11.48
CA PHE A 144 12.34 10.76 -10.04
C PHE A 144 13.80 10.83 -9.58
N THR A 145 14.08 11.76 -8.67
CA THR A 145 15.40 11.89 -8.01
C THR A 145 15.25 11.91 -6.49
N CYS A 146 16.34 11.61 -5.76
CA CYS A 146 16.33 11.62 -4.29
C CYS A 146 15.96 12.98 -3.68
N LYS A 147 16.12 14.08 -4.43
CA LYS A 147 15.81 15.46 -4.04
C LYS A 147 14.33 15.66 -3.72
N GLU A 148 13.45 14.85 -4.32
CA GLU A 148 12.01 14.94 -4.12
C GLU A 148 11.55 14.40 -2.77
N VAL A 149 12.30 13.46 -2.20
CA VAL A 149 11.96 12.80 -0.92
C VAL A 149 12.60 13.54 0.26
N VAL A 150 13.85 13.98 0.08
CA VAL A 150 14.64 14.62 1.14
C VAL A 150 14.96 16.04 0.73
N LYS A 151 14.28 17.01 1.36
CA LYS A 151 14.50 18.46 1.17
C LYS A 151 15.49 19.05 2.18
N LEU A 152 16.17 18.21 2.95
CA LEU A 152 17.10 18.63 4.01
C LEU A 152 18.52 18.83 3.47
N CYS A 153 19.36 19.52 4.26
CA CYS A 153 20.73 19.87 3.91
C CYS A 153 21.60 18.65 3.55
N GLY A 154 22.43 18.79 2.52
CA GLY A 154 23.31 17.75 1.99
C GLY A 154 22.85 17.21 0.63
N ASP A 155 23.61 16.26 0.07
CA ASP A 155 23.25 15.56 -1.15
C ASP A 155 22.35 14.34 -0.83
N PRO A 156 21.06 14.33 -1.19
CA PRO A 156 20.15 13.21 -0.94
C PRO A 156 20.57 11.90 -1.60
N CYS A 157 21.36 11.96 -2.68
CA CYS A 157 21.89 10.79 -3.35
C CYS A 157 23.01 10.11 -2.55
N SER A 158 23.63 10.81 -1.59
CA SER A 158 24.63 10.24 -0.68
C SER A 158 24.01 9.41 0.46
N TRP A 159 22.74 9.64 0.80
CA TRP A 159 22.07 9.00 1.93
C TRP A 159 21.94 7.47 1.72
N PRO A 160 22.11 6.67 2.78
CA PRO A 160 22.04 5.21 2.68
C PRO A 160 20.69 4.74 2.11
N THR A 161 20.72 3.65 1.33
CA THR A 161 19.51 2.98 0.85
C THR A 161 18.82 2.27 2.02
N ASP A 162 17.50 2.20 2.00
CA ASP A 162 16.74 1.39 2.96
C ASP A 162 17.18 -0.07 2.87
N GLU A 163 17.48 -0.69 4.01
CA GLU A 163 17.97 -2.07 4.07
C GLU A 163 16.99 -3.07 3.45
N ARG A 164 15.68 -2.79 3.47
CA ARG A 164 14.67 -3.63 2.81
C ARG A 164 14.92 -3.72 1.32
N THR A 165 15.32 -2.64 0.65
CA THR A 165 15.67 -2.68 -0.77
C THR A 165 16.89 -3.58 -0.99
N THR A 166 17.93 -3.44 -0.17
CA THR A 166 19.13 -4.29 -0.26
C THR A 166 18.78 -5.76 -0.11
N LEU A 167 17.86 -6.10 0.80
CA LEU A 167 17.38 -7.46 1.02
C LEU A 167 16.58 -7.99 -0.17
N VAL A 168 15.69 -7.18 -0.75
CA VAL A 168 14.94 -7.55 -1.96
C VAL A 168 15.88 -7.82 -3.13
N LEU A 169 16.90 -6.98 -3.35
CA LEU A 169 17.83 -7.13 -4.46
C LEU A 169 18.79 -8.31 -4.28
N SER A 170 19.30 -8.51 -3.06
CA SER A 170 20.25 -9.59 -2.76
C SER A 170 19.58 -10.96 -2.59
N ARG A 171 18.34 -11.00 -2.11
CA ARG A 171 17.58 -12.23 -1.82
C ARG A 171 16.24 -12.26 -2.54
N HIS A 172 16.23 -11.90 -3.82
CA HIS A 172 15.02 -11.78 -4.65
C HIS A 172 14.12 -13.03 -4.64
N ARG A 173 14.70 -14.24 -4.58
CA ARG A 173 13.90 -15.49 -4.51
C ARG A 173 13.16 -15.62 -3.19
N ASP A 174 13.83 -15.33 -2.08
CA ASP A 174 13.23 -15.37 -0.75
C ASP A 174 12.17 -14.28 -0.61
N PHE A 175 12.43 -13.10 -1.19
CA PHE A 175 11.43 -12.04 -1.28
C PHE A 175 10.17 -12.54 -1.98
N LEU A 176 10.31 -13.05 -3.22
CA LEU A 176 9.17 -13.57 -3.99
C LEU A 176 8.43 -14.70 -3.27
N ALA A 177 9.16 -15.64 -2.64
CA ALA A 177 8.58 -16.73 -1.86
C ALA A 177 7.88 -16.25 -0.57
N SER A 178 8.24 -15.07 -0.05
CA SER A 178 7.66 -14.51 1.16
C SER A 178 6.38 -13.71 0.91
N ILE A 179 6.10 -13.28 -0.32
CA ILE A 179 4.96 -12.42 -0.64
C ILE A 179 3.64 -13.18 -0.43
N GLN A 180 2.69 -12.57 0.29
CA GLN A 180 1.39 -13.19 0.57
C GLN A 180 0.34 -13.00 -0.54
N SER A 181 0.47 -11.95 -1.34
CA SER A 181 -0.51 -11.62 -2.38
C SER A 181 0.18 -11.13 -3.65
N HIS A 182 -0.40 -11.44 -4.80
CA HIS A 182 0.13 -11.05 -6.09
C HIS A 182 0.10 -9.53 -6.25
N ALA A 183 1.08 -8.98 -6.97
CA ALA A 183 1.07 -7.57 -7.34
C ALA A 183 0.00 -7.33 -8.42
N TRP A 184 -0.80 -6.28 -8.25
CA TRP A 184 -1.75 -5.82 -9.26
C TRP A 184 -1.28 -4.50 -9.86
N LEU A 185 -1.22 -4.45 -11.19
CA LEU A 185 -0.72 -3.28 -11.91
C LEU A 185 -1.83 -2.23 -12.05
N GLN A 186 -1.50 -0.98 -11.72
CA GLN A 186 -2.38 0.18 -11.88
C GLN A 186 -2.03 0.93 -13.17
N ALA A 187 -3.05 1.53 -13.81
CA ALA A 187 -2.92 2.40 -14.99
C ALA A 187 -2.06 1.82 -16.13
N VAL A 188 -2.24 0.52 -16.44
CA VAL A 188 -1.55 -0.09 -17.57
C VAL A 188 -2.22 0.29 -18.90
N PRO A 189 -1.44 0.47 -19.99
CA PRO A 189 -2.01 0.76 -21.32
C PRO A 189 -2.97 -0.32 -21.83
N SER A 190 -2.78 -1.56 -21.41
CA SER A 190 -3.62 -2.72 -21.78
C SER A 190 -4.90 -2.84 -20.95
N HIS A 191 -5.24 -1.87 -20.09
CA HIS A 191 -6.39 -1.98 -19.21
C HIS A 191 -7.70 -2.11 -20.00
N GLU A 192 -7.88 -1.32 -21.07
CA GLU A 192 -9.10 -1.37 -21.89
C GLU A 192 -9.28 -2.73 -22.58
N THR A 193 -8.20 -3.33 -23.07
CA THR A 193 -8.26 -4.62 -23.78
C THR A 193 -8.42 -5.80 -22.83
N LEU A 194 -7.76 -5.76 -21.67
CA LEU A 194 -7.72 -6.89 -20.73
C LEU A 194 -8.82 -6.85 -19.67
N SER A 195 -9.38 -5.68 -19.34
CA SER A 195 -10.42 -5.55 -18.31
C SER A 195 -11.67 -6.39 -18.59
N THR A 196 -11.95 -6.70 -19.87
CA THR A 196 -13.06 -7.58 -20.29
C THR A 196 -12.97 -9.00 -19.74
N TYR A 197 -11.76 -9.49 -19.44
CA TYR A 197 -11.52 -10.81 -18.85
C TYR A 197 -11.68 -10.81 -17.31
N GLY A 198 -11.77 -9.64 -16.70
CA GLY A 198 -11.75 -9.46 -15.26
C GLY A 198 -10.35 -9.19 -14.71
N VAL A 199 -10.26 -8.24 -13.78
CA VAL A 199 -8.98 -7.76 -13.21
C VAL A 199 -8.24 -8.83 -12.40
N ASP A 200 -8.98 -9.78 -11.83
CA ASP A 200 -8.46 -10.92 -11.05
C ASP A 200 -7.65 -11.91 -11.89
N LEU A 201 -7.99 -12.05 -13.18
CA LEU A 201 -7.31 -12.99 -14.09
C LEU A 201 -6.15 -12.34 -14.86
N THR A 202 -6.09 -11.02 -14.86
CA THR A 202 -5.19 -10.24 -15.72
C THR A 202 -4.08 -9.55 -14.94
N GLY A 203 -4.06 -9.71 -13.61
CA GLY A 203 -3.07 -9.06 -12.75
C GLY A 203 -3.24 -7.54 -12.71
N LEU A 204 -4.44 -7.04 -13.01
CA LEU A 204 -4.74 -5.62 -13.03
C LEU A 204 -5.40 -5.18 -11.73
N SER A 205 -5.24 -3.90 -11.42
CA SER A 205 -5.98 -3.26 -10.33
C SER A 205 -7.13 -2.43 -10.89
N VAL A 206 -8.22 -2.35 -10.13
CA VAL A 206 -9.30 -1.37 -10.37
C VAL A 206 -8.94 0.03 -9.89
N ASP A 207 -7.87 0.13 -9.11
CA ASP A 207 -7.50 1.38 -8.47
C ASP A 207 -6.74 2.28 -9.44
N PRO A 208 -7.11 3.57 -9.51
CA PRO A 208 -6.32 4.54 -10.27
C PRO A 208 -4.96 4.74 -9.62
N LEU A 209 -4.00 5.23 -10.40
CA LEU A 209 -2.75 5.71 -9.83
C LEU A 209 -3.03 6.86 -8.84
N PRO A 210 -2.29 6.94 -7.71
CA PRO A 210 -2.42 8.06 -6.80
C PRO A 210 -2.24 9.40 -7.54
N GLY A 211 -3.15 10.34 -7.30
CA GLY A 211 -3.11 11.67 -7.94
C GLY A 211 -3.82 11.77 -9.28
N PHE A 212 -4.31 10.66 -9.84
CA PHE A 212 -5.19 10.67 -11.00
C PHE A 212 -6.64 10.45 -10.57
N PRO A 213 -7.56 11.37 -10.85
CA PRO A 213 -8.98 11.08 -10.72
C PRO A 213 -9.39 10.01 -11.74
N MET A 214 -10.33 9.14 -11.37
CA MET A 214 -11.04 8.27 -12.31
C MET A 214 -11.82 9.18 -13.27
N GLU A 215 -11.33 9.39 -14.49
CA GLU A 215 -12.18 9.95 -15.54
C GLU A 215 -13.28 8.92 -15.84
N GLY A 216 -14.52 9.29 -15.53
CA GLY A 216 -15.71 8.51 -15.87
C GLY A 216 -16.37 7.77 -14.70
N HIS A 217 -17.00 8.49 -13.77
CA HIS A 217 -18.31 8.13 -13.17
C HIS A 217 -18.86 9.17 -12.16
N ALA A 218 -18.46 10.44 -12.25
CA ALA A 218 -19.02 11.51 -11.42
C ALA A 218 -19.47 12.69 -12.29
N LEU A 219 -20.68 12.59 -12.86
CA LEU A 219 -21.50 13.73 -13.32
C LEU A 219 -22.90 13.24 -13.74
N LYS A 220 -23.63 12.62 -12.81
CA LYS A 220 -25.11 12.54 -12.84
C LYS A 220 -25.60 12.54 -11.40
N ASP A 221 -25.45 13.66 -10.71
CA ASP A 221 -26.19 13.98 -9.48
C ASP A 221 -26.03 15.47 -9.12
N GLN A 222 -26.27 16.35 -10.10
CA GLN A 222 -26.42 17.80 -9.86
C GLN A 222 -27.65 18.38 -10.59
N SER A 223 -28.75 17.63 -10.64
CA SER A 223 -30.03 18.15 -11.15
C SER A 223 -31.19 17.86 -10.20
N ILE A 224 -30.99 18.04 -8.89
CA ILE A 224 -32.09 18.16 -7.93
C ILE A 224 -31.63 19.18 -6.89
N PHE A 225 -31.82 20.47 -7.17
CA PHE A 225 -31.98 21.59 -6.23
C PHE A 225 -31.92 22.91 -7.01
N LYS A 226 -32.88 23.11 -7.92
CA LYS A 226 -33.32 24.44 -8.36
C LYS A 226 -34.81 24.39 -8.66
N SER A 227 -35.60 24.67 -7.64
CA SER A 227 -36.96 25.17 -7.77
C SER A 227 -37.08 26.29 -6.74
N SER A 228 -36.95 27.52 -7.24
CA SER A 228 -37.55 28.72 -6.66
C SER A 228 -38.83 28.98 -7.44
#